data_AF-A0A6P5NNF5-F1
#
_entry.id   AF-A0A6P5NNF5-F1
#
_cell.length_a   1.000
_cell.length_b   1.000
_cell.length_c   1.000
_cell.angle_alpha   90.00
_cell.angle_beta   90.00
_cell.angle_gamma   90.00
#
_symmetry.space_group_name_H-M   'P 1'
#
loop_
_entity.id
_entity.type
_entity.pdbx_description
1 polymer ?
#
loop_
_entity_poly.entity_id
_entity_poly.type
_entity_poly.pdbx_seq_one_letter_code
_entity_poly.pdbx_strand_id
1 'polypeptide(L)'
;MHTGGSISMGEHARRMEKATGVKPSLEEVYTKCHTKKDKSWIDERSEKVIGEFKKRKTELSQVALSLDIDEDVEAFKESLDIPDDYTVWNEVVTRGKKKVAFGLGSFGLDLSSKLDSRNCSETSKDNLNIEQELHMWKEKAKEQEMINEEQKIKLKDAEHKLKD
;
A
#
# COMPACT_ATOMS: atom_id res chain seq x y z
N MET A 1 -11.43 -19.65 -3.46
CA MET A 1 -11.42 -20.02 -2.01
C MET A 1 -9.97 -19.94 -1.53
N HIS A 2 -9.70 -19.83 -0.22
CA HIS A 2 -8.35 -19.66 0.32
C HIS A 2 -8.02 -20.77 1.34
N THR A 3 -6.83 -21.37 1.28
CA THR A 3 -6.45 -22.47 2.20
C THR A 3 -6.03 -21.98 3.58
N GLY A 4 -5.74 -20.69 3.75
CA GLY A 4 -5.33 -20.09 5.02
C GLY A 4 -6.43 -19.94 6.08
N GLY A 5 -7.68 -20.33 5.79
CA GLY A 5 -8.80 -20.13 6.71
C GLY A 5 -9.05 -18.64 6.99
N SER A 6 -9.03 -18.22 8.26
CA SER A 6 -9.18 -16.81 8.68
C SER A 6 -7.90 -15.98 8.59
N ILE A 7 -6.78 -16.57 8.14
CA ILE A 7 -5.49 -15.89 8.04
C ILE A 7 -5.45 -15.09 6.74
N SER A 8 -5.04 -13.83 6.80
CA SER A 8 -4.91 -12.98 5.61
C SER A 8 -3.64 -13.30 4.80
N MET A 9 -3.64 -12.94 3.51
CA MET A 9 -2.43 -13.02 2.68
C MET A 9 -1.26 -12.22 3.26
N GLY A 10 -1.52 -11.06 3.88
CA GLY A 10 -0.48 -10.26 4.52
C GLY A 10 0.17 -10.94 5.72
N GLU A 11 -0.61 -11.64 6.54
CA GLU A 11 -0.07 -12.44 7.64
C GLU A 11 0.70 -13.67 7.11
N HIS A 12 0.25 -14.28 6.01
CA HIS A 12 1.03 -15.30 5.31
C HIS A 12 2.38 -14.75 4.81
N ALA A 13 2.40 -13.55 4.23
CA ALA A 13 3.62 -12.89 3.78
C ALA A 13 4.59 -12.64 4.95
N ARG A 14 4.10 -12.08 6.07
CA ARG A 14 4.91 -11.82 7.27
C ARG A 14 5.51 -13.10 7.86
N ARG A 15 4.75 -14.20 7.86
CA ARG A 15 5.26 -15.50 8.34
C ARG A 15 6.33 -16.08 7.43
N MET A 16 6.17 -15.92 6.11
CA MET A 16 7.19 -16.36 5.16
C MET A 16 8.47 -15.54 5.31
N GLU A 17 8.37 -14.22 5.38
CA GLU A 17 9.52 -13.33 5.63
C GLU A 17 10.22 -13.65 6.95
N LYS A 18 9.48 -13.95 8.01
CA LYS A 18 10.07 -14.37 9.29
C LYS A 18 10.78 -15.73 9.20
N ALA A 19 10.31 -16.64 8.35
CA ALA A 19 10.87 -17.99 8.21
C ALA A 19 12.11 -18.03 7.31
N THR A 20 12.12 -17.24 6.23
CA THR A 20 13.20 -17.22 5.24
C THR A 20 14.17 -16.06 5.45
N GLY A 21 13.80 -15.04 6.23
CA GLY A 21 14.51 -13.77 6.32
C GLY A 21 14.40 -12.90 5.06
N VAL A 22 13.65 -13.35 4.05
CA VAL A 22 13.53 -12.71 2.74
C VAL A 22 12.07 -12.38 2.49
N LYS A 23 11.80 -11.14 2.06
CA LYS A 23 10.46 -10.71 1.74
C LYS A 23 9.90 -11.53 0.56
N PRO A 24 8.77 -12.25 0.74
CA PRO A 24 8.20 -13.07 -0.31
C PRO A 24 7.57 -12.20 -1.41
N SER A 25 7.65 -12.69 -2.63
CA SER A 25 6.97 -12.12 -3.79
C SER A 25 5.45 -12.33 -3.72
N LEU A 26 4.69 -11.51 -4.46
CA LEU A 26 3.24 -11.66 -4.61
C LEU A 26 2.86 -13.05 -5.11
N GLU A 27 3.64 -13.60 -6.05
CA GLU A 27 3.46 -14.95 -6.57
C GLU A 27 3.60 -16.02 -5.49
N GLU A 28 4.63 -15.93 -4.66
CA GLU A 28 4.88 -16.91 -3.58
C GLU A 28 3.77 -16.85 -2.53
N VAL A 29 3.36 -15.65 -2.13
CA VAL A 29 2.24 -15.46 -1.21
C VAL A 29 0.98 -16.05 -1.82
N TYR A 30 0.65 -15.71 -3.06
CA TYR A 30 -0.54 -16.19 -3.73
C TYR A 30 -0.56 -17.71 -3.87
N THR A 31 0.54 -18.30 -4.32
CA THR A 31 0.69 -19.75 -4.48
C THR A 31 0.54 -20.46 -3.14
N LYS A 32 1.19 -19.98 -2.08
CA LYS A 32 1.05 -20.56 -0.73
C LYS A 32 -0.39 -20.56 -0.23
N CYS A 33 -1.13 -19.53 -0.61
CA CYS A 33 -2.49 -19.23 -0.18
C CYS A 33 -3.57 -19.95 -1.00
N HIS A 34 -3.24 -20.37 -2.22
CA HIS A 34 -4.17 -20.98 -3.18
C HIS A 34 -3.77 -22.38 -3.63
N THR A 35 -2.79 -22.98 -2.94
CA THR A 35 -2.43 -24.40 -3.08
C THR A 35 -2.72 -25.17 -1.80
N LYS A 36 -3.01 -26.46 -1.97
CA LYS A 36 -3.17 -27.44 -0.90
C LYS A 36 -1.79 -27.99 -0.48
N LYS A 37 -1.78 -28.86 0.52
CA LYS A 37 -0.53 -29.48 1.03
C LYS A 37 0.19 -30.34 -0.02
N ASP A 38 -0.56 -30.95 -0.93
CA ASP A 38 -0.07 -31.71 -2.08
C ASP A 38 0.37 -30.81 -3.27
N LYS A 39 0.35 -29.48 -3.08
CA LYS A 39 0.63 -28.45 -4.09
C LYS A 39 -0.41 -28.35 -5.21
N SER A 40 -1.53 -29.06 -5.11
CA SER A 40 -2.64 -28.86 -6.06
C SER A 40 -3.29 -27.50 -5.83
N TRP A 41 -3.81 -26.88 -6.89
CA TRP A 41 -4.62 -25.66 -6.76
C TRP A 41 -5.93 -25.96 -6.03
N ILE A 42 -6.44 -24.95 -5.32
CA ILE A 42 -7.75 -25.02 -4.66
C ILE A 42 -8.87 -24.93 -5.69
N ASP A 43 -8.70 -24.09 -6.71
CA ASP A 43 -9.65 -23.88 -7.79
C ASP A 43 -8.93 -23.52 -9.10
N GLU A 44 -9.57 -23.83 -10.22
CA GLU A 44 -9.07 -23.58 -11.58
C GLU A 44 -8.82 -22.09 -11.83
N ARG A 45 -9.63 -21.22 -11.22
CA ARG A 45 -9.45 -19.77 -11.33
C ARG A 45 -8.11 -19.32 -10.77
N SER A 46 -7.69 -19.89 -9.64
CA SER A 46 -6.42 -19.54 -9.01
C SER A 46 -5.22 -19.97 -9.86
N GLU A 47 -5.30 -21.16 -10.44
CA GLU A 47 -4.32 -21.65 -11.41
C GLU A 47 -4.24 -20.75 -12.64
N LYS A 48 -5.40 -20.36 -13.18
CA LYS A 48 -5.48 -19.49 -14.34
C LYS A 48 -4.89 -18.10 -14.09
N VAL A 49 -5.22 -17.48 -12.94
CA VAL A 49 -4.72 -16.14 -12.57
C VAL A 49 -3.20 -16.13 -12.48
N ILE A 50 -2.59 -17.13 -11.82
CA ILE A 50 -1.12 -17.17 -11.71
C ILE A 50 -0.46 -17.43 -13.07
N GLY A 51 -1.09 -18.23 -13.93
CA GLY A 51 -0.61 -18.50 -15.29
C GLY A 51 -0.63 -17.26 -16.17
N GLU A 52 -1.74 -16.51 -16.15
CA GLU A 52 -1.89 -15.25 -16.88
C GLU A 52 -0.93 -14.18 -16.35
N PHE A 53 -0.73 -14.10 -15.03
CA PHE A 53 0.24 -13.20 -14.40
C PHE A 53 1.68 -13.47 -14.87
N LYS A 54 2.12 -14.73 -14.84
CA LYS A 54 3.44 -15.14 -15.34
C LYS A 54 3.60 -14.82 -16.81
N LYS A 55 2.58 -15.16 -17.62
CA LYS A 55 2.58 -14.88 -19.06
C LYS A 55 2.75 -13.38 -19.32
N ARG A 56 1.99 -12.53 -18.63
CA ARG A 56 2.06 -11.07 -18.81
C ARG A 56 3.41 -10.50 -18.39
N LYS A 57 4.01 -11.01 -17.30
CA LYS A 57 5.38 -10.65 -16.90
C LYS A 57 6.41 -11.02 -17.97
N THR A 58 6.32 -12.22 -18.54
CA THR A 58 7.22 -12.65 -19.62
C THR A 58 7.07 -11.80 -20.88
N GLU A 59 5.83 -11.49 -21.29
CA GLU A 59 5.57 -10.61 -22.43
C GLU A 59 6.19 -9.22 -22.21
N LEU A 60 6.06 -8.64 -21.01
CA LEU A 60 6.67 -7.36 -20.67
C LEU A 60 8.20 -7.41 -20.68
N SER A 61 8.79 -8.47 -20.15
CA SER A 61 10.24 -8.66 -20.22
C SER A 61 10.74 -8.78 -21.66
N GLN A 62 10.00 -9.47 -22.54
CA GLN A 62 10.35 -9.57 -23.96
C GLN A 62 10.23 -8.23 -24.69
N VAL A 63 9.19 -7.44 -24.41
CA VAL A 63 9.03 -6.08 -24.96
C VAL A 63 10.18 -5.18 -24.52
N ALA A 64 10.55 -5.23 -23.24
CA ALA A 64 11.68 -4.46 -22.71
C ALA A 64 13.02 -4.87 -23.33
N LEU A 65 13.23 -6.16 -23.59
CA LEU A 65 14.43 -6.68 -24.26
C LEU A 65 14.48 -6.38 -25.77
N SER A 66 13.33 -6.20 -26.41
CA SER A 66 13.25 -5.85 -27.85
C SER A 66 13.43 -4.36 -28.13
N LEU A 67 13.46 -3.52 -27.09
CA LEU A 67 13.98 -2.17 -27.19
C LEU A 67 15.51 -2.29 -27.21
N ASP A 68 16.09 -2.36 -28.39
CA ASP A 68 17.53 -2.20 -28.57
C ASP A 68 17.89 -0.75 -28.18
N ILE A 69 18.48 -0.57 -27.00
CA ILE A 69 18.95 0.73 -26.57
C ILE A 69 20.42 0.62 -26.20
N ASP A 70 21.23 1.14 -27.11
CA ASP A 70 22.69 1.18 -27.06
C ASP A 70 23.24 2.16 -26.00
N GLU A 71 22.44 2.67 -25.08
CA GLU A 71 22.88 3.74 -24.17
C GLU A 71 22.28 3.60 -22.77
N ASP A 72 23.16 3.48 -21.78
CA ASP A 72 22.97 3.63 -20.34
C ASP A 72 21.77 2.91 -19.67
N VAL A 73 22.05 1.70 -19.18
CA VAL A 73 21.12 0.76 -18.50
C VAL A 73 20.43 1.35 -17.26
N GLU A 74 20.97 2.40 -16.63
CA GLU A 74 20.38 3.01 -15.43
C GLU A 74 19.37 4.12 -15.73
N ALA A 75 19.50 4.86 -16.83
CA ALA A 75 18.51 5.87 -17.24
C ALA A 75 17.22 5.24 -17.81
N PHE A 76 17.32 4.02 -18.36
CA PHE A 76 16.17 3.33 -18.96
C PHE A 76 15.21 2.68 -17.97
N LYS A 77 15.67 2.28 -16.79
CA LYS A 77 14.77 1.76 -15.74
C LYS A 77 13.77 2.80 -15.24
N GLU A 78 14.06 4.08 -15.43
CA GLU A 78 13.22 5.20 -15.00
C GLU A 78 12.32 5.74 -16.13
N SER A 79 12.67 5.52 -17.40
CA SER A 79 11.89 6.00 -18.57
C SER A 79 10.98 4.94 -19.21
N LEU A 80 11.23 3.66 -18.96
CA LEU A 80 10.37 2.59 -19.45
C LEU A 80 9.16 2.45 -18.52
N ASP A 81 7.97 2.71 -19.06
CA ASP A 81 6.66 2.52 -18.42
C ASP A 81 6.35 1.02 -18.24
N ILE A 82 7.27 0.29 -17.57
CA ILE A 82 7.11 -1.12 -17.23
C ILE A 82 6.14 -1.15 -16.04
N PRO A 83 4.92 -1.68 -16.23
CA PRO A 83 3.95 -1.73 -15.16
C PRO A 83 4.49 -2.63 -14.03
N ASP A 84 4.34 -2.14 -12.80
CA ASP A 84 4.74 -2.89 -11.62
C ASP A 84 3.91 -4.19 -11.47
N ASP A 85 4.41 -5.12 -10.65
CA ASP A 85 3.77 -6.42 -10.41
C ASP A 85 2.29 -6.31 -9.96
N TYR A 86 1.91 -5.25 -9.25
CA TYR A 86 0.51 -5.03 -8.82
C TYR A 86 -0.36 -4.49 -9.95
N THR A 87 0.17 -3.61 -10.79
CA THR A 87 -0.50 -3.16 -12.02
C THR A 87 -0.77 -4.33 -12.95
N VAL A 88 0.23 -5.18 -13.17
CA VAL A 88 0.10 -6.43 -13.95
C VAL A 88 -0.92 -7.37 -13.30
N TRP A 89 -0.86 -7.53 -11.98
CA TRP A 89 -1.79 -8.39 -11.24
C TRP A 89 -3.25 -7.92 -11.34
N ASN A 90 -3.49 -6.62 -11.19
CA ASN A 90 -4.82 -6.05 -11.32
C ASN A 90 -5.37 -6.19 -12.74
N GLU A 91 -4.53 -6.03 -13.76
CA GLU A 91 -4.92 -6.28 -15.15
C GLU A 91 -5.44 -7.71 -15.32
N VAL A 92 -4.71 -8.70 -14.82
CA VAL A 92 -5.07 -10.13 -14.92
C VAL A 92 -6.36 -10.43 -14.15
N VAL A 93 -6.48 -9.94 -12.91
CA VAL A 93 -7.60 -10.29 -12.04
C VAL A 93 -8.91 -9.57 -12.41
N THR A 94 -8.84 -8.41 -13.05
CA THR A 94 -10.02 -7.56 -13.35
C THR A 94 -10.52 -7.64 -14.79
N ARG A 95 -9.91 -8.46 -15.65
CA ARG A 95 -10.39 -8.77 -17.02
C ARG A 95 -11.79 -9.41 -16.97
N GLY A 96 -12.85 -8.59 -16.91
CA GLY A 96 -14.22 -9.10 -16.99
C GLY A 96 -15.37 -8.16 -16.63
N LYS A 97 -15.32 -7.39 -15.53
CA LYS A 97 -16.30 -6.35 -15.08
C LYS A 97 -16.08 -6.03 -13.59
N LYS A 98 -16.25 -4.75 -13.24
CA LYS A 98 -16.18 -4.12 -11.89
C LYS A 98 -14.84 -4.26 -11.16
N LYS A 99 -14.22 -3.11 -10.89
CA LYS A 99 -12.97 -2.87 -10.13
C LYS A 99 -13.01 -3.41 -8.69
N VAL A 100 -13.09 -4.73 -8.51
CA VAL A 100 -12.93 -5.38 -7.21
C VAL A 100 -11.80 -6.38 -7.37
N ALA A 101 -10.65 -6.07 -6.78
CA ALA A 101 -9.47 -6.93 -6.77
C ALA A 101 -9.83 -8.26 -6.09
N PHE A 102 -10.17 -9.26 -6.90
CA PHE A 102 -10.59 -10.56 -6.41
C PHE A 102 -9.40 -11.26 -5.76
N GLY A 103 -9.57 -11.69 -4.51
CA GLY A 103 -8.61 -12.56 -3.82
C GLY A 103 -7.44 -11.88 -3.12
N LEU A 104 -7.32 -10.54 -3.10
CA LEU A 104 -6.19 -9.86 -2.42
C LEU A 104 -6.45 -9.43 -0.97
N GLY A 105 -7.71 -9.27 -0.56
CA GLY A 105 -8.04 -8.80 0.79
C GLY A 105 -7.25 -7.53 1.18
N SER A 106 -6.82 -7.43 2.44
CA SER A 106 -6.03 -6.30 2.95
C SER A 106 -4.61 -6.18 2.38
N PHE A 107 -4.11 -7.18 1.66
CA PHE A 107 -2.78 -7.13 1.03
C PHE A 107 -2.72 -6.17 -0.17
N GLY A 108 -3.86 -5.91 -0.83
CA GLY A 108 -3.95 -4.87 -1.86
C GLY A 108 -3.83 -3.45 -1.30
N LEU A 109 -4.18 -3.24 -0.02
CA LEU A 109 -4.13 -1.93 0.62
C LEU A 109 -2.72 -1.58 1.11
N ASP A 110 -1.97 -2.56 1.62
CA ASP A 110 -0.63 -2.38 2.21
C ASP A 110 0.49 -2.19 1.16
N LEU A 111 0.21 -2.50 -0.11
CA LEU A 111 1.10 -2.26 -1.25
C LEU A 111 0.70 -1.02 -2.06
N SER A 112 -0.58 -0.62 -2.04
CA SER A 112 -1.04 0.66 -2.59
C SER A 112 -0.41 1.85 -1.86
N SER A 113 -0.24 1.75 -0.53
CA SER A 113 0.45 2.77 0.28
C SER A 113 1.94 2.95 -0.08
N LYS A 114 2.52 1.99 -0.81
CA LYS A 114 3.88 2.08 -1.35
C LYS A 114 3.95 2.73 -2.74
N LEU A 115 2.85 2.70 -3.50
CA LEU A 115 2.72 3.40 -4.78
C LEU A 115 2.39 4.89 -4.59
N ASP A 116 1.71 5.24 -3.49
CA ASP A 116 1.49 6.64 -3.10
C ASP A 116 2.80 7.39 -2.80
N SER A 117 3.92 6.68 -2.64
CA SER A 117 5.25 7.30 -2.45
C SER A 117 5.98 7.62 -3.76
N ARG A 118 5.63 7.00 -4.90
CA ARG A 118 6.40 7.17 -6.15
C ARG A 118 5.70 8.01 -7.22
N ASN A 119 4.38 8.19 -7.14
CA ASN A 119 3.64 9.09 -8.02
C ASN A 119 2.61 9.90 -7.21
N CYS A 120 3.01 11.05 -6.68
CA CYS A 120 2.07 12.05 -6.17
C CYS A 120 2.35 13.42 -6.80
N SER A 121 2.02 13.52 -8.07
CA SER A 121 1.55 14.74 -8.72
C SER A 121 0.44 14.25 -9.66
N GLU A 122 -0.85 14.52 -9.50
CA GLU A 122 -1.56 15.60 -8.84
C GLU A 122 -2.92 15.09 -8.30
N THR A 123 -3.29 15.49 -7.08
CA THR A 123 -4.60 16.11 -6.85
C THR A 123 -4.39 17.33 -5.96
N SER A 124 -4.23 18.48 -6.61
CA SER A 124 -4.01 19.81 -6.03
C SER A 124 -5.27 20.40 -5.35
N LYS A 125 -6.10 19.57 -4.69
CA LYS A 125 -7.28 20.02 -3.94
C LYS A 125 -7.32 19.51 -2.51
N ASP A 126 -6.90 18.27 -2.29
CA ASP A 126 -6.95 17.67 -0.95
C ASP A 126 -5.74 18.07 -0.10
N ASN A 127 -4.58 18.34 -0.72
CA ASN A 127 -3.38 18.80 -0.02
C ASN A 127 -3.56 20.23 0.56
N LEU A 128 -4.21 21.13 -0.20
CA LEU A 128 -4.49 22.49 0.26
C LEU A 128 -5.46 22.50 1.45
N ASN A 129 -6.43 21.58 1.46
CA ASN A 129 -7.37 21.43 2.56
C ASN A 129 -6.70 20.90 3.83
N ILE A 130 -5.80 19.91 3.70
CA ILE A 130 -5.05 19.34 4.83
C ILE A 130 -4.09 20.37 5.44
N GLU A 131 -3.39 21.16 4.62
CA GLU A 131 -2.49 22.21 5.13
C GLU A 131 -3.24 23.34 5.83
N GLN A 132 -4.40 23.76 5.30
CA GLN A 132 -5.25 24.78 5.93
C GLN A 132 -5.86 24.27 7.24
N GLU A 133 -6.33 23.02 7.28
CA GLU A 133 -6.80 22.41 8.52
C GLU A 133 -5.68 22.32 9.56
N LEU A 134 -4.48 21.89 9.18
CA LEU A 134 -3.31 21.85 10.06
C LEU A 134 -2.96 23.23 10.64
N HIS A 135 -3.01 24.27 9.81
CA HIS A 135 -2.77 25.65 10.25
C HIS A 135 -3.85 26.10 11.25
N MET A 136 -5.12 25.82 10.97
CA MET A 136 -6.23 26.11 11.88
C MET A 136 -6.08 25.38 13.23
N TRP A 137 -5.71 24.10 13.23
CA TRP A 137 -5.52 23.33 14.45
C TRP A 137 -4.34 23.84 15.29
N LYS A 138 -3.26 24.33 14.65
CA LYS A 138 -2.15 24.97 15.35
C LYS A 138 -2.55 26.27 16.04
N GLU A 139 -3.34 27.13 15.38
CA GLU A 139 -3.81 28.37 15.99
C GLU A 139 -4.79 28.10 17.15
N LYS A 140 -5.71 27.14 16.98
CA LYS A 140 -6.60 26.71 18.08
C LYS A 140 -5.85 26.14 19.27
N ALA A 141 -4.76 25.39 19.04
CA ALA A 141 -3.93 24.87 20.13
C ALA A 141 -3.25 25.99 20.93
N LYS A 142 -2.71 27.01 20.23
CA LYS A 142 -2.12 28.19 20.89
C LYS A 142 -3.15 29.01 21.67
N GLU A 143 -4.34 29.21 21.09
CA GLU A 143 -5.43 29.93 21.77
C GLU A 143 -5.85 29.20 23.04
N GLN A 144 -6.00 27.88 22.98
CA GLN A 144 -6.34 27.06 24.15
C GLN A 144 -5.25 27.11 25.23
N GLU A 145 -3.97 27.17 24.84
CA GLU A 145 -2.85 27.30 25.77
C GLU A 145 -2.87 28.65 26.50
N MET A 146 -3.16 29.75 25.79
CA MET A 146 -3.32 31.07 26.41
C MET A 146 -4.49 31.11 27.40
N ILE A 147 -5.63 30.50 27.03
CA ILE A 147 -6.80 30.41 27.92
C ILE A 147 -6.44 29.61 29.19
N ASN A 148 -5.73 28.49 29.04
CA ASN A 148 -5.32 27.67 30.18
C ASN A 148 -4.36 28.42 31.12
N GLU A 149 -3.40 29.18 30.59
CA GLU A 149 -2.51 30.00 31.42
C GLU A 149 -3.25 31.17 32.09
N GLU A 150 -4.18 31.83 31.40
CA GLU A 150 -5.01 32.88 32.01
C GLU A 150 -5.88 32.33 33.16
N GLN A 151 -6.50 31.17 32.96
CA GLN A 151 -7.27 30.50 34.01
C GLN A 151 -6.40 30.13 35.21
N LYS A 152 -5.17 29.66 34.97
CA LYS A 152 -4.20 29.33 36.03
C LYS A 152 -3.75 30.56 36.82
N ILE A 153 -3.57 31.70 36.15
CA ILE A 153 -3.27 32.98 36.82
C ILE A 153 -4.46 33.43 37.68
N LYS A 154 -5.68 33.40 37.14
CA LYS A 154 -6.90 33.73 37.89
C LYS A 154 -7.11 32.85 39.12
N LEU A 155 -6.76 31.57 39.02
CA LEU A 155 -6.86 30.62 40.12
C LEU A 155 -5.85 30.94 41.24
N LYS A 156 -4.60 31.29 40.88
CA LYS A 156 -3.59 31.75 41.84
C LYS A 156 -3.96 33.08 42.52
N ASP A 157 -4.49 34.03 41.77
CA ASP A 157 -4.96 35.30 42.33
C ASP A 157 -6.14 35.11 43.30
N ALA A 158 -7.06 34.19 42.99
CA ALA A 158 -8.16 33.83 43.88
C ALA A 158 -7.67 33.12 45.16
N GLU A 159 -6.67 32.24 45.06
CA GLU A 159 -6.05 31.58 46.22
C GLU A 159 -5.31 32.58 47.13
N HIS A 160 -4.67 33.62 46.57
CA HIS A 160 -4.02 34.65 47.36
C HIS A 160 -5.04 35.50 48.14
N LYS A 161 -6.16 35.87 47.51
CA LYS A 161 -7.24 36.65 48.14
C LYS A 161 -8.01 35.90 49.23
N LEU A 162 -7.91 34.57 49.29
CA LEU A 162 -8.52 33.73 50.33
C LEU A 162 -7.63 33.57 51.57
N LYS A 163 -6.36 34.01 51.50
CA LYS A 163 -5.37 33.90 52.58
C LYS A 163 -5.07 35.20 53.33
N ASP A 164 -5.60 36.32 52.84
CA ASP A 164 -5.60 37.64 53.52
C ASP A 164 -6.91 37.84 54.32
#